data_AF-A0A7U8TEG3-F1
#
_entry.id   AF-A0A7U8TEG3-F1
#
_cell.length_a   1.000
_cell.length_b   1.000
_cell.length_c   1.000
_cell.angle_alpha   90.00
_cell.angle_beta   90.00
_cell.angle_gamma   90.00
#
_symmetry.space_group_name_H-M   'P 1'
#
loop_
_entity.id
_entity.type
_entity.pdbx_description
1 polymer ?
#
loop_
_entity_poly.entity_id
_entity_poly.type
_entity_poly.pdbx_seq_one_letter_code
_entity_poly.pdbx_strand_id
1 'polypeptide(L)' 'MRELKMKLCVMMLPLVVSACASTPTVQAPCVKPPPPPAWIMQPVPNWQKPLNGIISSSENG' A
#
# COMPACT_ATOMS: atom_id res chain seq x y z
N MET A 1 -7.65 38.08 30.66
CA MET A 1 -6.76 37.19 29.88
C MET A 1 -6.26 35.98 30.67
N ARG A 2 -5.73 36.14 31.89
CA ARG A 2 -5.16 35.03 32.69
C ARG A 2 -6.16 33.89 32.98
N GLU A 3 -7.36 34.24 33.44
CA GLU A 3 -8.44 33.29 33.75
C GLU A 3 -8.89 32.47 32.54
N LEU A 4 -9.07 33.13 31.39
CA LEU A 4 -9.50 32.49 30.14
C LEU A 4 -8.45 31.50 29.63
N LYS A 5 -7.16 31.86 29.74
CA LYS A 5 -6.05 30.98 29.38
C LYS A 5 -5.99 29.75 30.29
N MET A 6 -6.24 29.92 31.58
CA MET A 6 -6.24 28.81 32.54
C MET A 6 -7.39 27.83 32.27
N LYS A 7 -8.60 28.34 31.98
CA LYS A 7 -9.75 27.51 31.59
C LYS A 7 -9.48 26.74 30.29
N LEU A 8 -8.89 27.39 29.29
CA LEU A 8 -8.52 26.73 28.04
C LEU A 8 -7.49 25.61 28.27
N CYS A 9 -6.44 25.86 29.05
CA CYS A 9 -5.47 24.83 29.40
C CYS A 9 -6.13 23.64 30.08
N VAL A 10 -6.99 23.88 31.08
CA VAL A 10 -7.71 22.82 31.81
C VAL A 10 -8.62 22.00 30.88
N MET A 11 -9.26 22.63 29.88
CA MET A 11 -10.09 21.91 28.90
C MET A 11 -9.25 21.07 27.91
N MET A 12 -8.04 21.51 27.56
CA MET A 12 -7.19 20.82 26.58
C MET A 12 -6.34 19.70 27.21
N LEU A 13 -5.98 19.82 28.49
CA LEU A 13 -5.18 18.84 29.24
C LEU A 13 -5.74 17.40 29.13
N PRO A 14 -7.05 17.13 29.31
CA PRO A 14 -7.63 15.80 29.16
C PRO A 14 -7.47 15.20 27.76
N LEU A 15 -7.59 16.01 26.70
CA LEU A 15 -7.40 15.54 25.32
C LEU A 15 -5.94 15.13 25.05
N VAL A 16 -4.99 15.87 25.60
CA VAL A 16 -3.57 15.53 25.47
C VAL A 16 -3.26 14.23 26.20
N VAL A 17 -3.80 14.05 27.41
CA VAL A 17 -3.62 12.83 28.19
C VAL A 17 -4.26 11.61 27.49
N SER A 18 -5.45 11.75 26.90
CA SER A 18 -6.11 10.65 26.19
C SER A 18 -5.36 10.24 24.93
N ALA A 19 -4.82 11.20 24.16
CA ALA A 19 -3.99 10.91 23.01
C ALA A 19 -2.67 10.23 23.41
N CYS A 20 -2.05 10.66 24.52
CA CYS A 20 -0.78 10.10 25.00
C CYS A 20 -0.94 8.70 25.61
N ALA A 21 -2.07 8.42 26.27
CA ALA A 21 -2.39 7.10 26.82
C ALA A 21 -2.99 6.15 25.76
N SER A 22 -3.32 6.64 24.57
CA SER A 22 -3.84 5.79 23.51
C SER A 22 -2.74 4.83 23.06
N THR A 23 -2.98 3.54 23.25
CA THR A 23 -2.12 2.52 22.65
C THR A 23 -2.34 2.59 21.14
N PRO A 24 -1.32 2.91 20.32
CA PRO A 24 -1.50 2.92 18.89
C PRO A 24 -1.98 1.55 18.45
N THR A 25 -2.91 1.50 17.50
CA THR A 25 -3.29 0.24 16.89
C THR A 25 -2.02 -0.42 16.38
N VAL A 26 -1.69 -1.58 16.95
CA VAL A 26 -0.53 -2.36 16.53
C VAL A 26 -0.71 -2.57 15.04
N GLN A 27 0.17 -1.96 14.25
CA GLN A 27 0.26 -2.24 12.82
C GLN A 27 0.35 -3.76 12.72
N ALA A 28 -0.51 -4.36 11.89
CA ALA A 28 -0.57 -5.80 11.74
C ALA A 28 0.87 -6.36 11.73
N PRO A 29 1.15 -7.48 12.43
CA PRO A 29 2.48 -8.05 12.51
C PRO A 29 3.12 -8.00 11.14
N CYS A 30 4.35 -7.48 11.04
CA CYS A 30 5.08 -7.39 9.78
C CYS A 30 5.27 -8.82 9.25
N VAL A 31 4.25 -9.31 8.53
CA VAL A 31 4.25 -10.61 7.92
C VAL A 31 5.04 -10.46 6.64
N LYS A 32 6.07 -11.30 6.51
CA LYS A 32 6.83 -11.37 5.26
C LYS A 32 5.83 -11.65 4.14
N PRO A 33 5.75 -10.80 3.10
CA PRO A 33 4.88 -11.07 1.98
C PRO A 33 5.28 -12.41 1.34
N PRO A 34 4.32 -13.15 0.76
CA PRO A 34 4.62 -14.40 0.08
C PRO A 34 5.65 -14.15 -1.03
N PRO A 35 6.50 -15.14 -1.35
CA PRO A 35 7.42 -15.01 -2.46
C PRO A 35 6.66 -14.74 -3.76
N PRO A 36 7.23 -13.95 -4.69
CA PRO A 36 6.61 -13.74 -5.98
C PRO A 36 6.44 -15.09 -6.71
N PRO A 37 5.35 -15.28 -7.45
CA PRO A 37 5.14 -16.51 -8.19
C PRO A 37 6.22 -16.72 -9.25
N ALA A 38 6.58 -17.98 -9.48
CA ALA A 38 7.72 -18.37 -10.30
C ALA A 38 7.68 -17.80 -11.74
N TRP A 39 6.48 -17.59 -12.29
CA TRP A 39 6.30 -17.03 -13.64
C TRP A 39 6.72 -15.57 -13.77
N ILE A 40 6.70 -14.78 -12.68
CA ILE A 40 7.18 -13.38 -12.68
C ILE A 40 8.71 -13.31 -12.75
N MET A 41 9.39 -14.33 -12.24
CA MET A 41 10.85 -14.43 -12.32
C MET A 41 11.34 -15.00 -13.65
N GLN A 42 10.44 -15.46 -14.52
CA GLN A 42 10.81 -15.94 -15.85
C GLN A 42 11.13 -14.77 -16.77
N PRO A 43 12.06 -14.94 -17.74
CA PRO A 43 12.29 -13.94 -18.77
C PRO A 43 11.02 -13.73 -19.60
N VAL A 44 10.90 -12.53 -20.20
CA VAL A 44 9.76 -12.18 -21.06
C VAL A 44 9.62 -13.24 -22.16
N PRO A 45 8.45 -13.90 -22.28
CA PRO A 45 8.24 -14.91 -23.31
C PRO A 45 8.27 -14.27 -24.69
N ASN A 46 8.92 -14.92 -25.65
CA ASN A 46 8.89 -14.49 -27.05
C ASN A 46 7.55 -14.89 -27.70
N TRP A 47 6.51 -14.10 -27.44
CA TRP A 47 5.18 -14.28 -28.02
C TRP A 47 5.14 -14.08 -29.54
N GLN A 48 6.08 -13.32 -30.12
CA GLN A 48 6.12 -13.08 -31.57
C GLN A 48 6.32 -14.39 -32.36
N LYS A 49 7.18 -15.29 -31.86
CA LYS A 49 7.49 -16.55 -32.54
C LYS A 49 6.28 -17.47 -32.75
N PRO A 50 5.47 -17.82 -31.73
CA PRO A 50 4.26 -18.60 -31.94
C PRO A 50 3.21 -17.84 -32.75
N LEU A 51 3.10 -16.51 -32.57
CA LEU A 51 2.15 -15.71 -33.33
C LEU A 51 2.43 -15.72 -34.83
N ASN A 52 3.69 -15.64 -35.26
CA ASN A 52 4.05 -15.73 -36.68
C ASN A 52 3.75 -17.11 -37.29
N GLY A 53 3.64 -18.17 -36.47
CA GLY A 53 3.26 -19.51 -36.93
C GLY A 53 1.75 -19.71 -37.05
N ILE A 54 0.95 -18.88 -36.38
CA ILE A 54 -0.53 -18.97 -36.35
C ILE A 54 -1.16 -17.90 -37.25
N ILE A 55 -0.58 -16.70 -37.24
CA ILE A 55 -1.06 -15.52 -37.95
C ILE A 55 -0.12 -15.26 -39.11
N SER A 56 -0.64 -15.41 -40.33
CA SER A 56 0.02 -14.98 -41.56
C SER A 56 -0.85 -13.93 -42.23
N SER A 57 -0.21 -12.93 -42.84
CA SER A 57 -0.93 -11.94 -43.65
C SER A 57 -1.56 -12.64 -44.86
N SER A 58 -2.86 -12.49 -45.05
CA SER A 58 -3.52 -12.89 -46.30
C SER A 58 -3.26 -11.81 -47.32
N GLU A 59 -2.47 -12.11 -48.35
CA GLU A 59 -2.34 -11.21 -49.51
C GLU A 59 -3.61 -11.35 -50.35
N ASN A 60 -4.53 -10.39 -50.21
CA ASN A 60 -5.63 -10.22 -51.16
C ASN A 60 -5.22 -9.13 -52.16
N GLY A 61 -4.86 -9.57 -53.37
CA GLY A 61 -4.76 -8.73 -54.56
C GLY A 61 -6.10 -8.66 -55.30
#